data_AF-A0A800EW06-F1
#
_entry.id   AF-A0A800EW06-F1
#
_cell.length_a   1.000
_cell.length_b   1.000
_cell.length_c   1.000
_cell.angle_alpha   90.00
_cell.angle_beta   90.00
_cell.angle_gamma   90.00
#
_symmetry.space_group_name_H-M   'P 1'
#
loop_
_entity.id
_entity.type
_entity.pdbx_description
1 polymer ?
#
loop_
_entity_poly.entity_id
_entity_poly.type
_entity_poly.pdbx_seq_one_letter_code
_entity_poly.pdbx_strand_id
1 'polypeptide(L)'
;MEYRIEVLDSSGNSHESEPTQIVLTDSRFDWETVTEGGITVYFHGPVITRANSLLDASLQTIQNMAPILGIPTEGAPINVTMYNNIAEMTDATAARSGAISRELITEGQAFSPENTVLVQGGSSRATGTMSHELTHVLLSRAVSGARGAIPAWLNEGLAEYGNIDPGVAYDRYLEWGIDTNKIAPLTSLGTFPGDPDLVIVSYGQGRAVARFMVEEFGTGMMAALLEEFDSSRRLDEAMLLVYGVDRRGMDELWRESVGAFPLVDEVIVIAPTARPLPTFVPYTLDNLGAAPTSTPKPAETPSPEASAQSESTVAPGEEGESSGGCFANPGGPIDGGMALIILAVGSAAVFRTVREKQGT
;
A
#
# COMPACT_ATOMS: atom_id res chain seq x y z
N MET A 1 12.90 -12.81 10.76
CA MET A 1 14.18 -12.09 10.71
C MET A 1 15.30 -13.11 10.51
N GLU A 2 16.24 -12.82 9.63
CA GLU A 2 17.44 -13.64 9.45
C GLU A 2 18.63 -12.93 10.09
N TYR A 3 19.48 -13.68 10.79
CA TYR A 3 20.71 -13.15 11.38
C TYR A 3 21.85 -14.14 11.18
N ARG A 4 23.07 -13.61 11.12
CA ARG A 4 24.32 -14.39 11.17
C ARG A 4 25.20 -13.84 12.27
N ILE A 5 26.01 -14.69 12.88
CA ILE A 5 26.96 -14.31 13.92
C ILE A 5 28.34 -14.28 13.29
N GLU A 6 29.01 -13.13 13.34
CA GLU A 6 30.42 -13.00 12.99
C GLU A 6 31.27 -12.98 14.27
N VAL A 7 32.26 -13.87 14.35
CA VAL A 7 33.19 -13.99 15.48
C VAL A 7 34.61 -13.75 14.99
N LEU A 8 35.29 -12.77 15.58
CA LEU A 8 36.72 -12.54 15.38
C LEU A 8 37.52 -13.24 16.48
N ASP A 9 38.42 -14.13 16.10
CA ASP A 9 39.30 -14.81 17.07
C ASP A 9 40.50 -13.93 17.49
N SER A 10 41.22 -14.38 18.52
CA SER A 10 42.41 -13.67 19.02
C SER A 10 43.59 -13.61 18.04
N SER A 11 43.52 -14.37 16.94
CA SER A 11 44.51 -14.41 15.87
C SER A 11 44.11 -13.52 14.68
N GLY A 12 42.95 -12.87 14.72
CA GLY A 12 42.40 -12.03 13.65
C GLY A 12 41.65 -12.80 12.56
N ASN A 13 41.31 -14.07 12.77
CA ASN A 13 40.48 -14.82 11.85
C ASN A 13 39.00 -14.49 12.10
N SER A 14 38.24 -14.23 11.04
CA SER A 14 36.79 -14.08 11.09
C SER A 14 36.12 -15.43 10.80
N HIS A 15 35.14 -15.76 11.62
CA HIS A 15 34.27 -16.91 11.47
C HIS A 15 32.82 -16.43 11.42
N GLU A 16 32.12 -16.69 10.32
CA GLU A 16 30.68 -16.46 10.21
C GLU A 16 29.90 -17.75 10.49
N SER A 17 28.79 -17.64 11.21
CA SER A 17 27.81 -18.72 11.34
C SER A 17 26.99 -18.85 10.06
N GLU A 18 26.38 -20.02 9.87
CA GLU A 18 25.29 -20.15 8.91
C GLU A 18 24.13 -19.20 9.26
N PRO A 19 23.40 -18.67 8.26
CA PRO A 19 22.22 -17.85 8.50
C PRO A 19 21.19 -18.60 9.35
N THR A 20 20.71 -17.95 10.41
CA THR A 20 19.68 -18.49 11.29
C THR A 20 18.44 -17.59 11.22
N GLN A 21 17.26 -18.19 11.19
CA GLN A 21 16.00 -17.46 11.16
C GLN A 21 15.33 -17.50 12.54
N ILE A 22 14.83 -16.34 12.98
CA ILE A 22 13.90 -16.25 14.12
C ILE A 22 12.59 -15.63 13.67
N VAL A 23 11.51 -16.16 14.21
CA VAL A 23 10.18 -15.56 14.13
C VAL A 23 9.97 -14.76 15.41
N LEU A 24 9.77 -13.46 15.27
CA LEU A 24 9.39 -12.60 16.38
C LEU A 24 7.88 -12.60 16.46
N THR A 25 7.33 -13.30 17.47
CA THR A 25 5.90 -13.30 17.76
C THR A 25 5.58 -12.34 18.90
N ASP A 26 4.32 -11.95 19.01
CA ASP A 26 3.85 -11.17 20.15
C ASP A 26 3.96 -11.98 21.45
N SER A 27 4.84 -11.53 22.34
CA SER A 27 5.15 -12.19 23.62
C SER A 27 3.98 -12.26 24.61
N ARG A 28 2.85 -11.59 24.34
CA ARG A 28 1.65 -11.62 25.20
C ARG A 28 0.92 -12.96 25.16
N PHE A 29 1.18 -13.80 24.16
CA PHE A 29 0.43 -15.03 23.91
C PHE A 29 1.34 -16.24 23.67
N ASP A 30 0.84 -17.42 24.03
CA ASP A 30 1.45 -18.70 23.68
C ASP A 30 0.89 -19.16 22.31
N TRP A 31 1.72 -19.08 21.28
CA TRP A 31 1.31 -19.32 19.90
C TRP A 31 1.41 -20.79 19.49
N GLU A 32 0.36 -21.29 18.86
CA GLU A 32 0.31 -22.53 18.11
C GLU A 32 0.28 -22.24 16.60
N THR A 33 0.57 -23.25 15.77
CA THR A 33 0.63 -23.08 14.32
C THR A 33 -0.11 -24.17 13.57
N VAL A 34 -0.79 -23.79 12.49
CA VAL A 34 -1.16 -24.70 11.39
C VAL A 34 -0.38 -24.30 10.14
N THR A 35 0.05 -25.27 9.32
CA THR A 35 0.92 -25.00 8.17
C THR A 35 0.62 -25.93 7.01
N GLU A 36 0.47 -25.34 5.82
CA GLU A 36 0.29 -26.06 4.56
C GLU A 36 0.66 -25.14 3.39
N GLY A 37 1.22 -25.70 2.30
CA GLY A 37 1.47 -24.94 1.06
C GLY A 37 2.40 -23.73 1.20
N GLY A 38 3.33 -23.75 2.17
CA GLY A 38 4.20 -22.60 2.45
C GLY A 38 3.54 -21.47 3.25
N ILE A 39 2.33 -21.69 3.76
CA ILE A 39 1.59 -20.76 4.62
C ILE A 39 1.64 -21.28 6.05
N THR A 40 2.01 -20.42 7.00
CA THR A 40 1.97 -20.71 8.44
C THR A 40 1.01 -19.74 9.12
N VAL A 41 -0.06 -20.25 9.72
CA VAL A 41 -1.00 -19.47 10.53
C VAL A 41 -0.68 -19.65 12.00
N TYR A 42 -0.26 -18.57 12.66
CA TYR A 42 -0.06 -18.46 14.10
C TYR A 42 -1.39 -18.10 14.75
N PHE A 43 -1.80 -18.86 15.77
CA PHE A 43 -3.01 -18.63 16.55
C PHE A 43 -2.77 -18.92 18.04
N HIS A 44 -3.66 -18.46 18.92
CA HIS A 44 -3.58 -18.75 20.35
C HIS A 44 -4.96 -19.07 20.94
N GLY A 45 -4.98 -19.97 21.92
CA GLY A 45 -6.21 -20.45 22.55
C GLY A 45 -6.98 -21.48 21.69
N PRO A 46 -8.19 -21.89 22.11
CA PRO A 46 -8.92 -23.02 21.52
C PRO A 46 -9.66 -22.62 20.22
N VAL A 47 -8.94 -22.09 19.23
CA VAL A 47 -9.49 -21.52 17.99
C VAL A 47 -8.92 -22.15 16.71
N ILE A 48 -8.36 -23.36 16.80
CA ILE A 48 -7.73 -24.05 15.66
C ILE A 48 -8.63 -24.18 14.43
N THR A 49 -9.95 -24.32 14.60
CA THR A 49 -10.90 -24.36 13.47
C THR A 49 -10.88 -23.06 12.68
N ARG A 50 -10.80 -21.90 13.35
CA ARG A 50 -10.67 -20.59 12.67
C ARG A 50 -9.32 -20.46 11.98
N ALA A 51 -8.25 -20.93 12.63
CA ALA A 51 -6.92 -20.93 12.02
C ALA A 51 -6.88 -21.76 10.72
N ASN A 52 -7.49 -22.95 10.72
CA ASN A 52 -7.64 -23.77 9.51
C ASN A 52 -8.49 -23.06 8.43
N SER A 53 -9.60 -22.40 8.80
CA SER A 53 -10.38 -21.63 7.82
C SER A 53 -9.58 -20.51 7.16
N LEU A 54 -8.67 -19.85 7.90
CA LEU A 54 -7.77 -18.85 7.33
C LEU A 54 -6.68 -19.47 6.47
N LEU A 55 -6.16 -20.64 6.85
CA LEU A 55 -5.20 -21.40 6.04
C LEU A 55 -5.84 -21.79 4.70
N ASP A 56 -7.04 -22.36 4.72
CA ASP A 56 -7.79 -22.74 3.52
C ASP A 56 -8.07 -21.52 2.62
N ALA A 57 -8.51 -20.41 3.22
CA ALA A 57 -8.72 -19.14 2.50
C ALA A 57 -7.43 -18.64 1.85
N SER A 58 -6.29 -18.77 2.53
CA SER A 58 -4.99 -18.37 2.00
C SER A 58 -4.58 -19.19 0.79
N LEU A 59 -4.73 -20.52 0.87
CA LEU A 59 -4.43 -21.44 -0.22
C LEU A 59 -5.32 -21.17 -1.44
N GLN A 60 -6.62 -20.95 -1.22
CA GLN A 60 -7.55 -20.60 -2.29
C GLN A 60 -7.21 -19.26 -2.94
N THR A 61 -6.85 -18.25 -2.14
CA THR A 61 -6.44 -16.94 -2.66
C THR A 61 -5.22 -17.04 -3.56
N ILE A 62 -4.20 -17.82 -3.16
CA ILE A 62 -3.00 -18.04 -3.97
C ILE A 62 -3.35 -18.77 -5.27
N GLN A 63 -4.19 -19.81 -5.21
CA GLN A 63 -4.63 -20.53 -6.41
C GLN A 63 -5.34 -19.60 -7.41
N ASN A 64 -6.18 -18.68 -6.91
CA ASN A 64 -6.94 -17.76 -7.74
C ASN A 64 -6.06 -16.63 -8.28
N MET A 65 -5.27 -15.98 -7.42
CA MET A 65 -4.59 -14.73 -7.74
C MET A 65 -3.20 -14.91 -8.34
N ALA A 66 -2.48 -16.01 -8.05
CA ALA A 66 -1.13 -16.19 -8.59
C ALA A 66 -1.09 -16.15 -10.14
N PRO A 67 -2.00 -16.83 -10.88
CA PRO A 67 -2.03 -16.74 -12.34
C PRO A 67 -2.36 -15.35 -12.87
N ILE A 68 -3.23 -14.60 -12.17
CA ILE A 68 -3.68 -13.26 -12.57
C ILE A 68 -2.56 -12.23 -12.36
N LEU A 69 -1.79 -12.41 -11.29
CA LEU A 69 -0.67 -11.55 -10.93
C LEU A 69 0.65 -11.93 -11.64
N GLY A 70 0.69 -13.05 -12.36
CA GLY A 70 1.89 -13.51 -13.06
C GLY A 70 2.98 -14.06 -12.13
N ILE A 71 2.62 -14.52 -10.94
CA ILE A 71 3.57 -15.07 -9.96
C ILE A 71 3.40 -16.59 -9.83
N PRO A 72 4.45 -17.32 -9.41
CA PRO A 72 4.30 -18.74 -9.14
C PRO A 72 3.39 -19.00 -7.92
N THR A 73 2.61 -20.07 -7.96
CA THR A 73 1.76 -20.54 -6.84
C THR A 73 2.61 -20.91 -5.63
N GLU A 74 3.79 -21.48 -5.86
CA GLU A 74 4.79 -21.76 -4.83
C GLU A 74 5.77 -20.59 -4.75
N GLY A 75 6.15 -20.18 -3.54
CA GLY A 75 7.06 -19.04 -3.36
C GLY A 75 7.60 -18.92 -1.95
N ALA A 76 8.08 -17.73 -1.62
CA ALA A 76 8.55 -17.44 -0.26
C ALA A 76 7.45 -17.77 0.77
N PRO A 77 7.80 -18.30 1.95
CA PRO A 77 6.82 -18.59 2.99
C PRO A 77 6.01 -17.35 3.36
N ILE A 78 4.73 -17.54 3.70
CA ILE A 78 3.84 -16.48 4.18
C ILE A 78 3.44 -16.79 5.61
N ASN A 79 3.57 -15.79 6.47
CA ASN A 79 3.17 -15.90 7.87
C ASN A 79 1.86 -15.14 8.08
N VAL A 80 0.89 -15.78 8.70
CA VAL A 80 -0.40 -15.18 9.07
C VAL A 80 -0.51 -15.19 10.57
N THR A 81 -0.67 -14.03 11.19
CA THR A 81 -0.92 -13.94 12.64
C THR A 81 -2.40 -13.65 12.86
N MET A 82 -3.11 -14.62 13.43
CA MET A 82 -4.52 -14.51 13.75
C MET A 82 -4.70 -14.05 15.19
N TYR A 83 -5.18 -12.82 15.37
CA TYR A 83 -5.64 -12.31 16.66
C TYR A 83 -7.12 -12.64 16.87
N ASN A 84 -7.54 -12.91 18.10
CA ASN A 84 -8.93 -13.30 18.38
C ASN A 84 -9.90 -12.12 18.23
N ASN A 85 -9.45 -10.89 18.41
CA ASN A 85 -10.27 -9.68 18.35
C ASN A 85 -9.43 -8.41 18.09
N ILE A 86 -10.10 -7.30 17.76
CA ILE A 86 -9.45 -6.00 17.48
C ILE A 86 -8.57 -5.54 18.63
N ALA A 87 -8.96 -5.75 19.89
CA ALA A 87 -8.21 -5.26 21.04
C ALA A 87 -6.84 -5.94 21.15
N GLU A 88 -6.75 -7.24 20.83
CA GLU A 88 -5.46 -7.92 20.74
C GLU A 88 -4.61 -7.41 19.56
N MET A 89 -5.24 -7.14 18.42
CA MET A 89 -4.55 -6.74 17.19
C MET A 89 -4.07 -5.28 17.20
N THR A 90 -4.77 -4.37 17.88
CA THR A 90 -4.50 -2.92 17.83
C THR A 90 -3.10 -2.56 18.31
N ASP A 91 -2.56 -3.27 19.30
CA ASP A 91 -1.19 -3.04 19.79
C ASP A 91 -0.11 -3.55 18.81
N ALA A 92 -0.51 -4.35 17.82
CA ALA A 92 0.36 -4.94 16.80
C ALA A 92 0.25 -4.24 15.43
N THR A 93 -0.70 -3.33 15.25
CA THR A 93 -0.90 -2.58 13.99
C THR A 93 -0.28 -1.19 14.07
N ALA A 94 0.12 -0.65 12.91
CA ALA A 94 0.50 0.75 12.82
C ALA A 94 -0.78 1.62 12.91
N ALA A 95 -0.76 2.68 13.72
CA ALA A 95 -1.91 3.58 13.87
C ALA A 95 -2.32 4.18 12.52
N ARG A 96 -3.61 4.08 12.16
CA ARG A 96 -4.22 4.84 11.05
C ARG A 96 -5.11 5.96 11.60
N SER A 97 -5.26 7.05 10.85
CA SER A 97 -6.15 8.15 11.23
C SER A 97 -7.61 7.67 11.30
N GLY A 98 -8.33 8.03 12.37
CA GLY A 98 -9.67 7.52 12.68
C GLY A 98 -10.81 7.96 11.76
N ALA A 99 -10.52 8.62 10.64
CA ALA A 99 -11.51 9.10 9.67
C ALA A 99 -12.00 8.02 8.69
N ILE A 100 -11.43 6.82 8.77
CA ILE A 100 -11.71 5.70 7.88
C ILE A 100 -12.99 4.97 8.35
N SER A 101 -13.95 4.79 7.44
CA SER A 101 -15.32 4.30 7.69
C SER A 101 -15.40 3.04 8.57
N ARG A 102 -16.55 2.81 9.23
CA ARG A 102 -16.82 1.60 10.03
C ARG A 102 -16.80 0.29 9.22
N GLU A 103 -16.84 0.36 7.88
CA GLU A 103 -16.61 -0.80 6.99
C GLU A 103 -15.14 -1.04 6.69
N LEU A 104 -14.29 -0.04 6.92
CA LEU A 104 -12.83 -0.05 6.74
C LEU A 104 -12.10 -0.10 8.10
N ILE A 105 -12.80 -0.59 9.14
CA ILE A 105 -12.16 -1.00 10.40
C ILE A 105 -11.05 -1.96 10.00
N THR A 106 -9.83 -1.72 10.49
CA THR A 106 -8.66 -2.56 10.25
C THR A 106 -8.94 -3.95 10.81
N GLU A 107 -9.61 -4.80 10.04
CA GLU A 107 -9.86 -6.20 10.36
C GLU A 107 -8.65 -7.06 9.97
N GLY A 108 -7.71 -6.49 9.18
CA GLY A 108 -6.43 -7.07 8.83
C GLY A 108 -5.42 -6.02 8.37
N GLN A 109 -4.17 -6.45 8.20
CA GLN A 109 -3.09 -5.63 7.65
C GLN A 109 -2.00 -6.50 7.01
N ALA A 110 -1.64 -6.18 5.77
CA ALA A 110 -0.51 -6.76 5.07
C ALA A 110 0.82 -6.02 5.36
N PHE A 111 1.85 -6.80 5.64
CA PHE A 111 3.25 -6.41 5.71
C PHE A 111 3.97 -7.11 4.55
N SER A 112 3.75 -6.56 3.35
CA SER A 112 4.14 -7.22 2.11
C SER A 112 5.65 -7.47 1.94
N PRO A 113 6.58 -6.58 2.35
CA PRO A 113 8.01 -6.87 2.33
C PRO A 113 8.39 -8.08 3.20
N GLU A 114 7.68 -8.29 4.31
CA GLU A 114 7.91 -9.37 5.27
C GLU A 114 7.11 -10.64 4.96
N ASN A 115 6.34 -10.67 3.86
CA ASN A 115 5.41 -11.75 3.53
C ASN A 115 4.49 -12.12 4.71
N THR A 116 4.01 -11.11 5.43
CA THR A 116 3.25 -11.30 6.67
C THR A 116 1.88 -10.65 6.58
N VAL A 117 0.85 -11.31 7.11
CA VAL A 117 -0.50 -10.78 7.24
C VAL A 117 -0.93 -10.86 8.70
N LEU A 118 -1.49 -9.77 9.23
CA LEU A 118 -2.21 -9.75 10.49
C LEU A 118 -3.71 -9.77 10.19
N VAL A 119 -4.48 -10.55 10.95
CA VAL A 119 -5.93 -10.64 10.72
C VAL A 119 -6.68 -10.91 12.02
N GLN A 120 -7.86 -10.32 12.13
CA GLN A 120 -8.80 -10.58 13.21
C GLN A 120 -9.63 -11.84 12.90
N GLY A 121 -9.24 -12.97 13.49
CA GLY A 121 -9.91 -14.26 13.30
C GLY A 121 -11.32 -14.37 13.90
N GLY A 122 -11.69 -13.46 14.82
CA GLY A 122 -13.01 -13.45 15.45
C GLY A 122 -14.13 -12.83 14.60
N SER A 123 -13.80 -12.14 13.51
CA SER A 123 -14.77 -11.50 12.61
C SER A 123 -15.50 -12.55 11.76
N SER A 124 -16.77 -12.32 11.44
CA SER A 124 -17.48 -13.12 10.43
C SER A 124 -16.93 -12.92 9.01
N ARG A 125 -16.10 -11.89 8.80
CA ARG A 125 -15.45 -11.57 7.53
C ARG A 125 -13.99 -12.01 7.48
N ALA A 126 -13.49 -12.72 8.49
CA ALA A 126 -12.07 -12.99 8.66
C ALA A 126 -11.42 -13.68 7.43
N THR A 127 -12.15 -14.57 6.76
CA THR A 127 -11.71 -15.23 5.51
C THR A 127 -11.58 -14.25 4.36
N GLY A 128 -12.57 -13.38 4.16
CA GLY A 128 -12.54 -12.34 3.15
C GLY A 128 -11.43 -11.33 3.39
N THR A 129 -11.31 -10.85 4.63
CA THR A 129 -10.21 -9.96 5.06
C THR A 129 -8.85 -10.61 4.84
N MET A 130 -8.68 -11.88 5.21
CA MET A 130 -7.44 -12.61 4.99
C MET A 130 -7.08 -12.68 3.49
N SER A 131 -8.04 -12.97 2.62
CA SER A 131 -7.81 -13.02 1.17
C SER A 131 -7.47 -11.64 0.57
N HIS A 132 -8.12 -10.58 1.05
CA HIS A 132 -7.82 -9.20 0.67
C HIS A 132 -6.37 -8.84 1.04
N GLU A 133 -5.99 -9.02 2.31
CA GLU A 133 -4.64 -8.67 2.80
C GLU A 133 -3.56 -9.54 2.15
N LEU A 134 -3.83 -10.82 1.94
CA LEU A 134 -2.91 -11.70 1.23
C LEU A 134 -2.67 -11.25 -0.21
N THR A 135 -3.70 -10.75 -0.88
CA THR A 135 -3.57 -10.23 -2.24
C THR A 135 -2.59 -9.05 -2.30
N HIS A 136 -2.55 -8.18 -1.28
CA HIS A 136 -1.53 -7.12 -1.18
C HIS A 136 -0.10 -7.69 -1.07
N VAL A 137 0.08 -8.80 -0.34
CA VAL A 137 1.37 -9.50 -0.27
C VAL A 137 1.76 -10.08 -1.63
N LEU A 138 0.82 -10.74 -2.31
CA LEU A 138 1.05 -11.35 -3.63
C LEU A 138 1.32 -10.29 -4.71
N LEU A 139 0.58 -9.20 -4.73
CA LEU A 139 0.80 -8.09 -5.65
C LEU A 139 2.18 -7.46 -5.44
N SER A 140 2.60 -7.26 -4.19
CA SER A 140 3.95 -6.81 -3.86
C SER A 140 5.05 -7.75 -4.38
N ARG A 141 4.79 -9.05 -4.55
CA ARG A 141 5.73 -9.98 -5.19
C ARG A 141 5.80 -9.78 -6.70
N ALA A 142 4.67 -9.49 -7.34
CA ALA A 142 4.58 -9.26 -8.77
C ALA A 142 5.27 -7.96 -9.21
N VAL A 143 5.23 -6.92 -8.38
CA VAL A 143 5.76 -5.59 -8.72
C VAL A 143 6.77 -5.07 -7.70
N SER A 144 7.74 -5.92 -7.34
CA SER A 144 8.69 -5.71 -6.24
C SER A 144 9.47 -4.38 -6.28
N GLY A 145 9.82 -3.88 -7.48
CA GLY A 145 10.54 -2.63 -7.71
C GLY A 145 9.62 -1.41 -7.86
N ALA A 146 8.37 -1.61 -8.25
CA ALA A 146 7.39 -0.55 -8.50
C ALA A 146 6.29 -0.42 -7.43
N ARG A 147 6.39 -1.14 -6.30
CA ARG A 147 5.35 -1.21 -5.24
C ARG A 147 4.79 0.15 -4.81
N GLY A 148 5.67 1.12 -4.56
CA GLY A 148 5.28 2.44 -4.10
C GLY A 148 4.60 3.32 -5.16
N ALA A 149 4.58 2.88 -6.41
CA ALA A 149 4.01 3.61 -7.53
C ALA A 149 2.67 3.05 -8.02
N ILE A 150 2.18 1.94 -7.43
CA ILE A 150 0.87 1.37 -7.78
C ILE A 150 -0.22 2.35 -7.31
N PRO A 151 -1.15 2.78 -8.18
CA PRO A 151 -2.25 3.65 -7.77
C PRO A 151 -3.25 2.89 -6.88
N ALA A 152 -3.89 3.62 -5.96
CA ALA A 152 -4.84 3.04 -5.01
C ALA A 152 -5.95 2.22 -5.68
N TRP A 153 -6.53 2.69 -6.80
CA TRP A 153 -7.58 1.95 -7.51
C TRP A 153 -7.16 0.55 -7.95
N LEU A 154 -5.90 0.36 -8.36
CA LEU A 154 -5.40 -0.93 -8.84
C LEU A 154 -4.99 -1.81 -7.66
N ASN A 155 -4.31 -1.23 -6.66
CA ASN A 155 -3.87 -1.94 -5.47
C ASN A 155 -5.06 -2.53 -4.69
N GLU A 156 -5.98 -1.66 -4.30
CA GLU A 156 -7.19 -2.06 -3.57
C GLU A 156 -8.17 -2.81 -4.48
N GLY A 157 -8.24 -2.44 -5.77
CA GLY A 157 -9.11 -3.10 -6.73
C GLY A 157 -8.75 -4.57 -6.95
N LEU A 158 -7.46 -4.89 -7.07
CA LEU A 158 -6.98 -6.28 -7.15
C LEU A 158 -7.22 -7.03 -5.84
N ALA A 159 -7.02 -6.38 -4.69
CA ALA A 159 -7.30 -6.99 -3.38
C ALA A 159 -8.79 -7.33 -3.17
N GLU A 160 -9.69 -6.44 -3.58
CA GLU A 160 -11.14 -6.68 -3.57
C GLU A 160 -11.61 -7.65 -4.66
N TYR A 161 -10.89 -7.73 -5.77
CA TYR A 161 -11.14 -8.74 -6.80
C TYR A 161 -10.71 -10.13 -6.34
N GLY A 162 -9.57 -10.23 -5.65
CA GLY A 162 -9.05 -11.47 -5.05
C GLY A 162 -9.72 -11.89 -3.76
N ASN A 163 -10.62 -11.05 -3.21
CA ASN A 163 -11.37 -11.35 -2.00
C ASN A 163 -12.36 -12.51 -2.26
N ILE A 164 -12.15 -13.65 -1.59
CA ILE A 164 -12.94 -14.88 -1.79
C ILE A 164 -14.29 -14.86 -1.08
N ASP A 165 -14.47 -13.96 -0.12
CA ASP A 165 -15.70 -13.79 0.65
C ASP A 165 -16.04 -12.29 0.78
N PRO A 166 -16.35 -11.63 -0.36
CA PRO A 166 -16.55 -10.20 -0.41
C PRO A 166 -17.90 -9.82 0.20
N GLY A 167 -17.92 -8.69 0.91
CA GLY A 167 -19.18 -8.07 1.33
C GLY A 167 -19.96 -7.48 0.16
N VAL A 168 -21.25 -7.18 0.38
CA VAL A 168 -22.15 -6.60 -0.65
C VAL A 168 -22.18 -5.06 -0.66
N ALA A 169 -21.46 -4.41 0.26
CA ALA A 169 -21.54 -2.96 0.43
C ALA A 169 -20.99 -2.21 -0.79
N TYR A 170 -19.78 -2.56 -1.24
CA TYR A 170 -19.12 -1.87 -2.35
C TYR A 170 -19.92 -1.88 -3.64
N ASP A 171 -20.54 -3.01 -3.99
CA ASP A 171 -21.34 -3.13 -5.21
C ASP A 171 -22.54 -2.15 -5.17
N ARG A 172 -23.20 -2.01 -4.01
CA ARG A 172 -24.33 -1.09 -3.83
C ARG A 172 -23.91 0.38 -3.87
N TYR A 173 -22.78 0.73 -3.26
CA TYR A 173 -22.27 2.11 -3.30
C TYR A 173 -21.76 2.48 -4.68
N LEU A 174 -21.12 1.55 -5.39
CA LEU A 174 -20.70 1.75 -6.77
C LEU A 174 -21.90 2.01 -7.69
N GLU A 175 -22.97 1.22 -7.58
CA GLU A 175 -24.21 1.43 -8.34
C GLU A 175 -24.76 2.84 -8.12
N TRP A 176 -24.85 3.29 -6.86
CA TRP A 176 -25.21 4.66 -6.55
C TRP A 176 -24.25 5.70 -7.14
N GLY A 177 -22.95 5.43 -7.10
CA GLY A 177 -21.92 6.31 -7.67
C GLY A 177 -22.03 6.45 -9.18
N ILE A 178 -22.37 5.36 -9.88
CA ILE A 178 -22.64 5.35 -11.32
C ILE A 178 -23.90 6.16 -11.62
N ASP A 179 -25.00 5.87 -10.94
CA ASP A 179 -26.31 6.51 -11.16
C ASP A 179 -26.31 8.02 -10.89
N THR A 180 -25.43 8.48 -9.99
CA THR A 180 -25.36 9.88 -9.56
C THR A 180 -24.18 10.66 -10.13
N ASN A 181 -23.43 10.07 -11.07
CA ASN A 181 -22.23 10.66 -11.67
C ASN A 181 -21.16 11.07 -10.61
N LYS A 182 -20.92 10.19 -9.64
CA LYS A 182 -19.97 10.40 -8.53
C LYS A 182 -18.75 9.47 -8.57
N ILE A 183 -18.63 8.62 -9.58
CA ILE A 183 -17.40 7.85 -9.83
C ILE A 183 -16.29 8.77 -10.37
N ALA A 184 -15.14 8.73 -9.75
CA ALA A 184 -14.01 9.58 -10.11
C ALA A 184 -13.28 9.04 -11.36
N PRO A 185 -12.54 9.88 -12.11
CA PRO A 185 -11.65 9.37 -13.15
C PRO A 185 -10.54 8.50 -12.57
N LEU A 186 -10.16 7.38 -13.21
CA LEU A 186 -9.05 6.52 -12.78
C LEU A 186 -7.73 7.28 -12.66
N THR A 187 -7.57 8.36 -13.44
CA THR A 187 -6.41 9.24 -13.39
C THR A 187 -6.26 9.93 -12.03
N SER A 188 -7.38 10.23 -11.37
CA SER A 188 -7.45 10.87 -10.05
C SER A 188 -7.34 9.89 -8.88
N LEU A 189 -7.64 8.59 -9.10
CA LEU A 189 -7.63 7.56 -8.07
C LEU A 189 -6.23 6.95 -7.83
N GLY A 190 -5.17 7.73 -8.03
CA GLY A 190 -3.85 7.40 -7.49
C GLY A 190 -3.87 7.31 -5.97
N THR A 191 -4.75 8.08 -5.35
CA THR A 191 -5.09 8.05 -3.93
C THR A 191 -6.61 8.21 -3.79
N PHE A 192 -7.20 7.65 -2.74
CA PHE A 192 -8.64 7.76 -2.51
C PHE A 192 -9.04 9.13 -1.93
N PRO A 193 -10.27 9.59 -2.23
CA PRO A 193 -10.78 10.86 -1.71
C PRO A 193 -10.91 10.83 -0.18
N GLY A 194 -10.95 12.00 0.46
CA GLY A 194 -11.17 12.10 1.91
C GLY A 194 -12.63 11.94 2.36
N ASP A 195 -13.58 11.98 1.42
CA ASP A 195 -15.00 11.77 1.70
C ASP A 195 -15.28 10.27 1.92
N PRO A 196 -15.80 9.86 3.10
CA PRO A 196 -16.00 8.45 3.42
C PRO A 196 -16.92 7.68 2.45
N ASP A 197 -17.96 8.31 1.92
CA ASP A 197 -18.87 7.65 0.97
C ASP A 197 -18.15 7.45 -0.37
N LEU A 198 -17.37 8.44 -0.81
CA LEU A 198 -16.60 8.34 -2.05
C LEU A 198 -15.41 7.38 -1.93
N VAL A 199 -14.88 7.13 -0.73
CA VAL A 199 -13.90 6.06 -0.51
C VAL A 199 -14.52 4.70 -0.82
N ILE A 200 -15.72 4.41 -0.28
CA ILE A 200 -16.43 3.14 -0.51
C ILE A 200 -16.75 2.97 -2.00
N VAL A 201 -17.16 4.04 -2.68
CA VAL A 201 -17.33 4.06 -4.15
C VAL A 201 -16.01 3.74 -4.86
N SER A 202 -14.89 4.31 -4.40
CA SER A 202 -13.56 4.11 -5.02
C SER A 202 -13.07 2.67 -4.88
N TYR A 203 -13.33 2.00 -3.75
CA TYR A 203 -13.07 0.57 -3.57
C TYR A 203 -13.90 -0.26 -4.56
N GLY A 204 -15.22 0.00 -4.64
CA GLY A 204 -16.09 -0.67 -5.60
C GLY A 204 -15.66 -0.45 -7.05
N GLN A 205 -15.32 0.79 -7.41
CA GLN A 205 -14.84 1.15 -8.74
C GLN A 205 -13.53 0.44 -9.07
N GLY A 206 -12.55 0.45 -8.15
CA GLY A 206 -11.28 -0.26 -8.34
C GLY A 206 -11.49 -1.75 -8.58
N ARG A 207 -12.34 -2.39 -7.78
CA ARG A 207 -12.71 -3.81 -7.95
C ARG A 207 -13.35 -4.08 -9.31
N ALA A 208 -14.32 -3.24 -9.70
CA ALA A 208 -15.04 -3.40 -10.96
C ALA A 208 -14.14 -3.22 -12.18
N VAL A 209 -13.23 -2.25 -12.15
CA VAL A 209 -12.26 -2.02 -13.22
C VAL A 209 -11.22 -3.15 -13.27
N ALA A 210 -10.68 -3.57 -12.13
CA ALA A 210 -9.75 -4.71 -12.07
C ALA A 210 -10.40 -5.98 -12.63
N ARG A 211 -11.65 -6.26 -12.25
CA ARG A 211 -12.46 -7.35 -12.82
C ARG A 211 -12.57 -7.22 -14.34
N PHE A 212 -13.00 -6.06 -14.83
CA PHE A 212 -13.15 -5.79 -16.26
C PHE A 212 -11.85 -6.04 -17.03
N MET A 213 -10.72 -5.55 -16.51
CA MET A 213 -9.39 -5.75 -17.10
C MET A 213 -8.96 -7.22 -17.15
N VAL A 214 -9.39 -8.05 -16.20
CA VAL A 214 -9.04 -9.48 -16.11
C VAL A 214 -10.00 -10.33 -16.96
N GLU A 215 -11.31 -10.05 -16.89
CA GLU A 215 -12.34 -10.90 -17.48
C GLU A 215 -12.55 -10.61 -18.97
N GLU A 216 -12.55 -9.34 -19.39
CA GLU A 216 -12.82 -8.96 -20.79
C GLU A 216 -11.60 -9.13 -21.70
N PHE A 217 -10.40 -8.90 -21.16
CA PHE A 217 -9.15 -9.00 -21.93
C PHE A 217 -8.41 -10.31 -21.71
N GLY A 218 -8.77 -11.05 -20.66
CA GLY A 218 -8.18 -12.34 -20.31
C GLY A 218 -7.13 -12.25 -19.19
N THR A 219 -7.02 -13.34 -18.42
CA THR A 219 -6.23 -13.41 -17.18
C THR A 219 -4.74 -13.11 -17.36
N GLY A 220 -4.16 -13.43 -18.51
CA GLY A 220 -2.74 -13.16 -18.79
C GLY A 220 -2.39 -11.68 -18.99
N MET A 221 -3.38 -10.82 -19.26
CA MET A 221 -3.14 -9.40 -19.56
C MET A 221 -2.76 -8.62 -18.30
N MET A 222 -3.37 -8.95 -17.16
CA MET A 222 -3.01 -8.32 -15.88
C MET A 222 -1.56 -8.68 -15.50
N ALA A 223 -1.17 -9.95 -15.66
CA ALA A 223 0.20 -10.39 -15.43
C ALA A 223 1.20 -9.63 -16.32
N ALA A 224 0.90 -9.48 -17.62
CA ALA A 224 1.74 -8.71 -18.55
C ALA A 224 1.83 -7.22 -18.16
N LEU A 225 0.74 -6.61 -17.69
CA LEU A 225 0.76 -5.23 -17.21
C LEU A 225 1.69 -5.07 -16.00
N LEU A 226 1.59 -5.98 -15.03
CA LEU A 226 2.41 -5.95 -13.82
C LEU A 226 3.89 -6.18 -14.14
N GLU A 227 4.21 -7.09 -15.06
CA GLU A 227 5.58 -7.34 -15.53
C GLU A 227 6.20 -6.10 -16.19
N GLU A 228 5.48 -5.45 -17.10
CA GLU A 228 5.93 -4.22 -17.75
C GLU A 228 6.09 -3.07 -16.74
N PHE A 229 5.17 -2.97 -15.78
CA PHE A 229 5.22 -1.96 -14.73
C PHE A 229 6.41 -2.16 -13.78
N ASP A 230 6.70 -3.41 -13.36
CA ASP A 230 7.85 -3.71 -12.50
C ASP A 230 9.19 -3.43 -13.20
N SER A 231 9.21 -3.52 -14.53
CA SER A 231 10.36 -3.19 -15.39
C SER A 231 10.64 -1.68 -15.50
N SER A 232 10.22 -0.89 -14.50
CA SER A 232 10.39 0.57 -14.39
C SER A 232 9.68 1.40 -15.47
N ARG A 233 8.65 0.84 -16.12
CA ARG A 233 7.81 1.58 -17.05
C ARG A 233 6.75 2.38 -16.30
N ARG A 234 6.37 3.55 -16.82
CA ARG A 234 5.23 4.30 -16.28
C ARG A 234 3.95 3.48 -16.51
N LEU A 235 3.02 3.50 -15.55
CA LEU A 235 1.80 2.71 -15.64
C LEU A 235 1.01 2.96 -16.95
N ASP A 236 0.82 4.21 -17.33
CA ASP A 236 0.07 4.56 -18.56
C ASP A 236 0.77 4.00 -19.82
N GLU A 237 2.11 3.98 -19.86
CA GLU A 237 2.87 3.39 -20.97
C GLU A 237 2.76 1.86 -20.98
N ALA A 238 2.77 1.23 -19.81
CA ALA A 238 2.56 -0.22 -19.67
C ALA A 238 1.13 -0.62 -20.10
N MET A 239 0.13 0.16 -19.71
CA MET A 239 -1.25 -0.03 -20.14
C MET A 239 -1.40 0.14 -21.65
N LEU A 240 -0.79 1.17 -22.24
CA LEU A 240 -0.81 1.35 -23.70
C LEU A 240 -0.19 0.15 -24.44
N LEU A 241 0.91 -0.39 -23.92
CA LEU A 241 1.57 -1.54 -24.53
C LEU A 241 0.74 -2.83 -24.44
N VAL A 242 0.12 -3.07 -23.28
CA VAL A 242 -0.59 -4.33 -22.99
C VAL A 242 -2.04 -4.28 -23.46
N TYR A 243 -2.77 -3.24 -23.08
CA TYR A 243 -4.21 -3.09 -23.35
C TYR A 243 -4.51 -2.22 -24.59
N GLY A 244 -3.51 -1.55 -25.17
CA GLY A 244 -3.72 -0.64 -26.30
C GLY A 244 -4.30 0.73 -25.91
N VAL A 245 -4.58 0.95 -24.62
CA VAL A 245 -5.13 2.18 -24.06
C VAL A 245 -4.40 2.55 -22.77
N ASP A 246 -4.31 3.84 -22.45
CA ASP A 246 -3.81 4.29 -21.15
C ASP A 246 -4.90 4.17 -20.06
N ARG A 247 -4.63 4.67 -18.84
CA ARG A 247 -5.66 4.68 -17.77
C ARG A 247 -6.93 5.41 -18.17
N ARG A 248 -6.84 6.50 -18.92
CA ARG A 248 -8.03 7.27 -19.32
C ARG A 248 -8.86 6.45 -20.31
N GLY A 249 -8.23 5.87 -21.32
CA GLY A 249 -8.93 5.01 -22.28
C GLY A 249 -9.53 3.77 -21.61
N MET A 250 -8.86 3.17 -20.62
CA MET A 250 -9.43 2.06 -19.84
C MET A 250 -10.66 2.49 -19.03
N ASP A 251 -10.62 3.68 -18.42
CA ASP A 251 -11.76 4.25 -17.70
C ASP A 251 -12.96 4.49 -18.65
N GLU A 252 -12.71 5.02 -19.85
CA GLU A 252 -13.73 5.21 -20.88
C GLU A 252 -14.36 3.88 -21.32
N LEU A 253 -13.55 2.85 -21.60
CA LEU A 253 -14.03 1.52 -21.97
C LEU A 253 -14.89 0.89 -20.87
N TRP A 254 -14.42 0.94 -19.62
CA TRP A 254 -15.17 0.40 -18.50
C TRP A 254 -16.48 1.17 -18.27
N ARG A 255 -16.45 2.51 -18.30
CA ARG A 255 -17.65 3.36 -18.17
C ARG A 255 -18.70 3.04 -19.22
N GLU A 256 -18.29 2.85 -20.47
CA GLU A 256 -19.19 2.45 -21.55
C GLU A 256 -19.86 1.11 -21.25
N SER A 257 -19.09 0.11 -20.78
CA SER A 257 -19.61 -1.22 -20.45
C SER A 257 -20.69 -1.24 -19.36
N VAL A 258 -20.61 -0.31 -18.40
CA VAL A 258 -21.55 -0.22 -17.27
C VAL A 258 -22.60 0.88 -17.45
N GLY A 259 -22.60 1.58 -18.60
CA GLY A 259 -23.54 2.66 -18.87
C GLY A 259 -23.34 3.91 -18.00
N ALA A 260 -22.13 4.12 -17.50
CA ALA A 260 -21.81 5.29 -16.69
C ALA A 260 -21.68 6.56 -17.54
N PHE A 261 -21.74 7.71 -16.87
CA PHE A 261 -21.48 8.99 -17.51
C PHE A 261 -20.05 9.04 -18.08
N PRO A 262 -19.87 9.56 -19.31
CA PRO A 262 -18.57 9.68 -19.94
C PRO A 262 -17.69 10.68 -19.18
N LEU A 263 -16.38 10.54 -19.32
CA LEU A 263 -15.43 11.52 -18.80
C LEU A 263 -15.66 12.88 -19.46
N VAL A 264 -15.48 13.94 -18.68
CA VAL A 264 -15.49 15.31 -19.21
C VAL A 264 -14.12 15.57 -19.85
N ASP A 265 -14.13 16.10 -21.07
CA ASP A 265 -12.89 16.57 -21.69
C ASP A 265 -12.34 17.77 -20.91
N GLU A 266 -11.08 17.68 -20.48
CA GLU A 266 -10.41 18.81 -19.85
C GLU A 266 -10.21 19.91 -20.90
N VAL A 267 -11.07 20.92 -20.86
CA VAL A 267 -10.83 22.16 -21.61
C VAL A 267 -9.68 22.89 -20.92
N ILE A 268 -8.48 22.83 -21.51
CA ILE A 268 -7.35 23.65 -21.05
C ILE A 268 -7.73 25.12 -21.25
N VAL A 269 -8.23 25.76 -20.19
CA VAL A 269 -8.36 27.21 -20.15
C VAL A 269 -6.95 27.76 -19.93
N ILE A 270 -6.33 28.22 -21.01
CA ILE A 270 -5.06 28.93 -20.94
C ILE A 270 -5.31 30.18 -20.09
N ALA A 271 -4.83 30.17 -18.84
CA ALA A 271 -4.98 31.32 -17.97
C ALA A 271 -4.33 32.54 -18.64
N PRO A 272 -4.99 33.72 -18.64
CA PRO A 272 -4.38 34.92 -19.19
C PRO A 272 -3.05 35.19 -18.48
N THR A 273 -2.03 35.56 -19.25
CA THR A 273 -0.67 35.81 -18.78
C THR A 273 -0.70 36.72 -17.54
N ALA A 274 -0.07 36.28 -16.44
CA ALA A 274 -0.04 37.03 -15.20
C ALA A 274 0.41 38.47 -15.44
N ARG A 275 -0.38 39.45 -14.96
CA ARG A 275 0.02 40.86 -15.01
C ARG A 275 1.30 41.04 -14.19
N PRO A 276 2.25 41.89 -14.63
CA PRO A 276 3.46 42.15 -13.85
C PRO A 276 3.07 42.68 -12.47
N LEU A 277 3.54 41.99 -11.43
CA LEU A 277 3.37 42.44 -10.04
C LEU A 277 4.16 43.74 -9.83
N PRO A 278 3.62 44.71 -9.07
CA PRO A 278 4.38 45.91 -8.72
C PRO A 278 5.65 45.49 -7.96
N THR A 279 6.80 45.95 -8.45
CA THR A 279 8.08 45.75 -7.75
C THR A 279 8.11 46.65 -6.52
N PHE A 280 8.07 46.06 -5.33
CA PHE A 280 8.26 46.79 -4.07
C PHE A 280 9.76 47.08 -3.89
N VAL A 281 10.11 48.36 -3.74
CA VAL A 281 11.47 48.76 -3.36
C VAL A 281 11.62 48.55 -1.86
N PRO A 282 12.62 47.79 -1.37
CA PRO A 282 12.82 47.58 0.05
C PRO A 282 13.15 48.90 0.76
N TYR A 283 12.65 49.06 1.99
CA TYR A 283 12.99 50.19 2.84
C TYR A 283 14.46 50.11 3.25
N THR A 284 15.25 51.09 2.82
CA THR A 284 16.63 51.30 3.28
C THR A 284 16.70 52.57 4.12
N LEU A 285 17.74 52.67 4.95
CA LEU A 285 18.02 53.88 5.74
C LEU A 285 18.19 55.13 4.87
N ASP A 286 18.55 54.96 3.60
CA ASP A 286 18.75 56.04 2.63
C ASP A 286 17.42 56.61 2.07
N ASN A 287 16.29 55.92 2.28
CA ASN A 287 15.00 56.23 1.67
C ASN A 287 13.91 56.65 2.71
N LEU A 288 14.30 56.99 3.94
CA LEU A 288 13.37 57.49 4.96
C LEU A 288 12.77 58.85 4.55
N GLY A 289 11.48 58.86 4.21
CA GLY A 289 10.68 60.07 3.96
C GLY A 289 10.20 60.26 2.53
N ALA A 290 10.61 59.41 1.59
CA ALA A 290 10.04 59.39 0.24
C ALA A 290 8.88 58.39 0.17
N ALA A 291 7.68 58.84 -0.21
CA ALA A 291 6.57 57.94 -0.51
C ALA A 291 6.94 57.04 -1.70
N PRO A 292 6.69 55.72 -1.65
CA PRO A 292 7.02 54.83 -2.76
C PRO A 292 6.17 55.19 -3.97
N THR A 293 6.80 55.71 -5.03
CA THR A 293 6.13 55.97 -6.30
C THR A 293 6.05 54.67 -7.09
N SER A 294 4.87 54.02 -7.12
CA SER A 294 4.61 52.94 -8.07
C SER A 294 4.52 53.51 -9.48
N THR A 295 5.40 53.09 -10.39
CA THR A 295 5.17 53.21 -11.84
C THR A 295 5.31 51.78 -12.39
N PRO A 296 4.40 51.32 -13.28
CA PRO A 296 4.22 51.93 -14.59
C PRO A 296 2.75 52.24 -14.97
N LYS A 297 2.60 53.16 -15.91
CA LYS A 297 1.34 53.47 -16.62
C LYS A 297 0.86 52.21 -17.38
N PRO A 298 -0.42 51.82 -17.27
CA PRO A 298 -0.97 50.70 -18.03
C PRO A 298 -0.84 50.93 -19.55
N ALA A 299 -0.32 49.94 -20.27
CA ALA A 299 -0.52 49.84 -21.71
C ALA A 299 -1.87 49.15 -21.95
N GLU A 300 -2.75 49.79 -22.71
CA GLU A 300 -4.01 49.18 -23.14
C GLU A 300 -3.71 47.97 -24.03
N THR A 301 -4.16 46.80 -23.61
CA THR A 301 -4.15 45.55 -24.41
C THR A 301 -5.57 45.30 -24.90
N PRO A 302 -5.77 44.88 -26.17
CA PRO A 302 -7.11 44.77 -26.77
C PRO A 302 -7.97 43.72 -26.07
N SER A 303 -9.26 44.04 -25.96
CA SER A 303 -10.30 43.16 -25.41
C SER A 303 -10.48 41.92 -26.29
N PRO A 304 -10.46 40.69 -25.74
CA PRO A 304 -11.07 39.56 -26.42
C PRO A 304 -12.59 39.67 -26.32
N GLU A 305 -13.26 39.18 -27.35
CA GLU A 305 -14.71 39.10 -27.46
C GLU A 305 -15.23 37.99 -26.54
N ALA A 306 -16.22 38.32 -25.70
CA ALA A 306 -16.76 37.40 -24.69
C ALA A 306 -17.63 36.32 -25.33
N SER A 307 -17.33 35.06 -25.05
CA SER A 307 -18.31 33.96 -25.18
C SER A 307 -18.78 33.57 -23.78
N ALA A 308 -20.09 33.54 -23.58
CA ALA A 308 -20.73 33.33 -22.29
C ALA A 308 -20.75 31.84 -21.91
N GLN A 309 -20.18 31.50 -20.75
CA GLN A 309 -20.49 30.27 -20.04
C GLN A 309 -20.55 30.50 -18.52
N SER A 310 -21.47 29.75 -17.92
CA SER A 310 -22.11 29.98 -16.63
C SER A 310 -21.20 29.78 -15.41
N GLU A 311 -21.44 30.62 -14.40
CA GLU A 311 -20.83 30.59 -13.06
C GLU A 311 -21.25 29.35 -12.26
N SER A 312 -20.26 28.66 -11.68
CA SER A 312 -20.44 27.84 -10.48
C SER A 312 -19.37 28.25 -9.46
N THR A 313 -19.83 28.82 -8.36
CA THR A 313 -19.03 29.24 -7.20
C THR A 313 -18.63 28.06 -6.33
N VAL A 314 -17.33 27.90 -6.06
CA VAL A 314 -16.81 27.13 -4.91
C VAL A 314 -15.71 27.94 -4.22
N ALA A 315 -15.86 28.12 -2.91
CA ALA A 315 -14.93 28.82 -2.03
C ALA A 315 -13.70 27.94 -1.69
N PRO A 316 -12.53 28.54 -1.33
CA PRO A 316 -11.33 27.79 -1.02
C PRO A 316 -11.41 27.23 0.41
N GLY A 317 -11.37 25.90 0.53
CA GLY A 317 -11.20 25.16 1.78
C GLY A 317 -9.78 24.60 1.89
N GLU A 318 -9.28 24.60 3.11
CA GLU A 318 -7.89 24.46 3.55
C GLU A 318 -7.18 23.16 3.17
N GLU A 319 -5.84 23.26 3.17
CA GLU A 319 -4.85 22.23 2.86
C GLU A 319 -5.10 20.91 3.61
N GLY A 320 -5.32 19.84 2.85
CA GLY A 320 -5.51 18.49 3.36
C GLY A 320 -4.19 17.80 3.68
N GLU A 321 -4.07 17.34 4.93
CA GLU A 321 -3.04 16.39 5.35
C GLU A 321 -3.18 15.04 4.64
N SER A 322 -2.02 14.49 4.26
CA SER A 322 -1.76 13.20 3.63
C SER A 322 -2.65 12.04 4.11
N SER A 323 -3.47 11.49 3.21
CA SER A 323 -4.21 10.23 3.40
C SER A 323 -3.27 9.02 3.30
N GLY A 324 -3.28 8.19 4.34
CA GLY A 324 -2.41 7.02 4.50
C GLY A 324 -2.66 5.92 3.46
N GLY A 325 -1.58 5.49 2.81
CA GLY A 325 -1.58 4.28 1.99
C GLY A 325 -1.66 3.00 2.82
N CYS A 326 -2.15 1.93 2.21
CA CYS A 326 -2.27 0.61 2.84
C CYS A 326 -0.94 -0.11 3.07
N PHE A 327 0.16 0.42 2.54
CA PHE A 327 1.50 -0.01 2.90
C PHE A 327 1.88 0.60 4.25
N ALA A 328 2.29 -0.24 5.20
CA ALA A 328 3.06 0.26 6.33
C ALA A 328 4.29 0.98 5.77
N ASN A 329 4.36 2.30 5.94
CA ASN A 329 5.54 3.07 5.60
C ASN A 329 6.67 2.57 6.53
N PRO A 330 7.85 2.15 6.03
CA PRO A 330 8.95 1.81 6.90
C PRO A 330 9.26 3.04 7.77
N GLY A 331 9.14 2.88 9.09
CA GLY A 331 9.27 3.96 10.04
C GLY A 331 10.54 4.78 9.81
N GLY A 332 10.41 6.12 9.91
CA GLY A 332 11.54 7.02 10.09
C GLY A 332 12.40 6.61 11.30
N PRO A 333 13.62 7.16 11.40
CA PRO A 333 14.72 6.55 12.15
C PRO A 333 14.30 6.30 13.59
N ILE A 334 14.10 5.02 13.90
CA ILE A 334 14.27 4.55 15.25
C ILE A 334 15.72 4.86 15.57
N ASP A 335 15.96 5.64 16.62
CA ASP A 335 17.28 5.88 17.20
C ASP A 335 17.79 4.59 17.87
N GLY A 336 17.78 3.51 17.11
CA GLY A 336 18.30 2.19 17.39
C GLY A 336 19.42 1.99 16.38
N GLY A 337 20.59 2.54 16.70
CA GLY A 337 21.80 2.24 15.97
C GLY A 337 21.93 0.73 15.77
N MET A 338 22.55 0.34 14.65
CA MET A 338 23.10 -0.98 14.45
C MET A 338 23.77 -1.44 15.75
N ALA A 339 23.06 -2.24 16.53
CA ALA A 339 23.60 -2.85 17.72
C ALA A 339 24.47 -4.00 17.22
N LEU A 340 25.71 -3.66 16.88
CA LEU A 340 26.79 -4.61 16.82
C LEU A 340 26.98 -5.14 18.25
N ILE A 341 26.23 -6.18 18.62
CA ILE A 341 26.43 -6.88 19.88
C ILE A 341 27.69 -7.73 19.71
N ILE A 342 28.85 -7.13 20.06
CA ILE A 342 30.09 -7.88 20.24
C ILE A 342 29.97 -8.63 21.57
N LEU A 343 29.57 -9.88 21.51
CA LEU A 343 29.61 -10.79 22.67
C LEU A 343 31.04 -11.30 22.84
N ALA A 344 31.84 -10.58 23.64
CA ALA A 344 33.16 -11.04 24.07
C ALA A 344 33.02 -12.14 25.14
N VAL A 345 32.99 -13.40 24.71
CA VAL A 345 33.04 -14.54 25.63
C VAL A 345 34.50 -14.77 26.07
N GLY A 346 34.88 -14.16 27.19
CA GLY A 346 36.17 -14.40 27.84
C GLY A 346 36.17 -15.76 28.55
N SER A 347 36.66 -16.80 27.88
CA SER A 347 36.89 -18.12 28.49
C SER A 347 38.15 -18.10 29.35
N ALA A 348 38.02 -17.81 30.66
CA ALA A 348 39.08 -18.08 31.63
C ALA A 348 39.11 -19.59 31.97
N ALA A 349 39.74 -20.39 31.10
CA ALA A 349 40.03 -21.79 31.40
C ALA A 349 41.22 -21.87 32.38
N VAL A 350 40.93 -22.01 33.68
CA VAL A 350 41.93 -22.34 34.70
C VAL A 350 42.30 -23.82 34.57
N PHE A 351 43.44 -24.12 33.97
CA PHE A 351 44.03 -25.46 33.99
C PHE A 351 44.47 -25.82 35.42
N ARG A 352 43.75 -26.75 36.05
CA ARG A 352 44.21 -27.42 37.28
C ARG A 352 45.20 -28.51 36.89
N THR A 353 46.47 -28.28 37.18
CA THR A 353 47.55 -29.28 37.05
C THR A 353 47.35 -30.39 38.08
N VAL A 354 47.04 -31.60 37.62
CA VAL A 354 47.14 -32.81 38.45
C VAL A 354 48.60 -33.25 38.45
N ARG A 355 49.23 -33.21 39.63
CA ARG A 355 50.62 -33.61 39.85
C ARG A 355 50.64 -35.12 40.14
N GLU A 356 51.23 -35.89 39.23
CA GLU A 356 51.57 -37.30 39.47
C GLU A 356 52.45 -37.44 40.72
N LYS A 357 52.07 -38.35 41.62
CA LYS A 357 52.96 -38.89 42.65
C LYS A 357 53.58 -40.17 42.11
N GLN A 358 54.88 -40.10 41.76
CA GLN A 358 55.74 -41.27 41.75
C GLN A 358 56.04 -41.71 43.19
N GLY A 359 56.17 -43.03 43.36
CA GLY A 359 56.10 -43.75 44.63
C GLY A 359 57.35 -43.76 45.50
N THR A 360 57.15 -44.43 46.62
CA THR A 360 58.11 -45.32 47.30
C THR A 360 57.34 -46.52 47.81
#